data_AF-A0A8K0FYS3-F1
#
_entry.id   AF-A0A8K0FYS3-F1
#
_cell.length_a   1.000
_cell.length_b   1.000
_cell.length_c   1.000
_cell.angle_alpha   90.00
_cell.angle_beta   90.00
_cell.angle_gamma   90.00
#
_symmetry.space_group_name_H-M   'P 1'
#
loop_
_entity.id
_entity.type
_entity.pdbx_description
1 polymer ?
#
loop_
_entity_poly.entity_id
_entity_poly.type
_entity_poly.pdbx_seq_one_letter_code
_entity_poly.pdbx_strand_id
1 'polypeptide(L)'
;MMKQVYGDDCLSRTQVNEWFKRFQEGREDILDHEHPGPLKTVATENCLQSKRYEPLQKLAAIVESQFYPLLRIISTNEPKKLHNLT
;
A
#
# COMPACT_ATOMS: atom_id res chain seq x y z
N MET A 1 26.98 31.12 -14.73
CA MET A 1 28.02 31.31 -13.70
C MET A 1 28.54 29.99 -13.15
N MET A 2 27.85 29.27 -12.24
CA MET A 2 28.41 28.02 -11.65
C MET A 2 28.80 26.98 -12.70
N LYS A 3 27.91 26.68 -13.66
CA LYS A 3 28.19 25.74 -14.75
C LYS A 3 29.34 26.16 -15.69
N GLN A 4 29.63 27.47 -15.79
CA GLN A 4 30.76 27.94 -16.60
C GLN A 4 32.11 27.66 -15.91
N VAL A 5 32.13 27.56 -14.58
CA VAL A 5 33.35 27.34 -13.79
C VAL A 5 33.52 25.86 -13.45
N TYR A 6 32.43 25.19 -13.05
CA TYR A 6 32.44 23.82 -12.55
C TYR A 6 31.90 22.79 -13.55
N GLY A 7 31.51 23.20 -14.76
CA GLY A 7 30.94 22.30 -15.75
C GLY A 7 29.66 21.62 -15.24
N ASP A 8 29.53 20.33 -15.54
CA ASP A 8 28.38 19.52 -15.11
C ASP A 8 28.43 19.10 -13.64
N ASP A 9 29.60 19.18 -12.99
CA ASP A 9 29.79 18.90 -11.55
C ASP A 9 29.38 20.09 -10.66
N CYS A 10 28.59 21.02 -11.21
CA CYS A 10 28.10 22.17 -10.47
C CYS A 10 26.89 21.83 -9.59
N LEU A 11 26.76 22.53 -8.45
CA LEU A 11 25.57 22.42 -7.62
C LEU A 11 24.30 22.78 -8.41
N SER A 12 23.22 22.06 -8.13
CA SER A 12 21.92 22.38 -8.68
C SER A 12 21.44 23.76 -8.22
N ARG A 13 20.55 24.39 -8.99
CA ARG A 13 19.98 25.70 -8.64
C ARG A 13 19.29 25.68 -7.27
N THR A 14 18.65 24.57 -6.91
CA THR A 14 17.99 24.40 -5.60
C THR A 14 19.00 24.44 -4.46
N GLN A 15 20.11 23.72 -4.59
CA GLN A 15 21.17 23.71 -3.57
C GLN A 15 21.80 25.11 -3.40
N VAL A 16 22.07 25.83 -4.50
CA VAL A 16 22.60 27.21 -4.44
C VAL A 16 21.63 28.14 -3.71
N ASN A 17 20.33 28.04 -3.97
CA ASN A 17 19.30 28.84 -3.30
C ASN A 17 19.19 28.52 -1.81
N GLU A 18 19.35 27.25 -1.43
CA GLU A 18 19.34 26.85 -0.03
C GLU A 18 20.53 27.44 0.73
N TRP A 19 21.74 27.32 0.16
CA TRP A 19 22.94 27.95 0.72
C TRP A 19 22.78 29.46 0.83
N PHE A 20 22.25 30.13 -0.20
CA PHE A 20 22.00 31.56 -0.17
C PHE A 20 21.10 31.97 1.00
N LYS A 21 20.02 31.22 1.27
CA LYS A 21 19.14 31.45 2.43
C LYS A 21 19.86 31.22 3.75
N ARG A 22 20.62 30.12 3.88
CA ARG A 22 21.40 29.84 5.10
C ARG A 22 22.36 30.99 5.44
N PHE A 23 23.04 31.53 4.43
CA PHE A 23 23.90 32.70 4.59
C PHE A 23 23.13 33.95 5.00
N GLN A 24 21.95 34.21 4.41
CA GLN A 24 21.10 35.32 4.83
C GLN A 24 20.58 35.19 6.27
N GLU A 25 20.36 33.96 6.74
CA GLU A 25 19.94 33.66 8.10
C GLU A 25 21.09 33.73 9.12
N GLY A 26 22.33 34.01 8.67
CA GLY A 26 23.51 34.10 9.54
C GLY A 26 24.04 32.74 10.00
N ARG A 27 23.68 31.65 9.31
CA ARG A 27 24.31 30.34 9.54
C ARG A 27 25.68 30.29 8.89
N GLU A 28 26.70 30.02 9.70
CA GLU A 28 28.10 29.95 9.30
C GLU A 28 28.60 28.50 9.17
N ASP A 29 27.81 27.52 9.65
CA ASP A 29 28.19 26.12 9.62
C ASP A 29 27.99 25.49 8.24
N ILE A 30 28.90 24.58 7.89
CA ILE A 30 28.90 23.83 6.62
C ILE A 30 28.25 22.45 6.80
N LEU A 31 27.71 22.17 7.98
CA LEU A 31 27.18 20.86 8.30
C LEU A 31 25.87 20.61 7.54
N ASP A 32 25.66 19.36 7.18
CA ASP A 32 24.38 18.92 6.65
C ASP A 32 23.34 18.94 7.77
N HIS A 33 22.10 19.28 7.41
CA HIS A 33 20.98 19.13 8.32
C HIS A 33 20.82 17.65 8.65
N GLU A 34 20.41 17.37 9.88
CA GLU A 34 20.10 16.00 10.31
C GLU A 34 19.13 15.38 9.31
N HIS A 35 19.59 14.36 8.58
CA HIS A 35 18.72 13.64 7.66
C HIS A 35 17.70 12.88 8.51
N PRO A 36 16.39 13.05 8.29
CA PRO A 36 15.41 12.23 8.97
C PRO A 36 15.76 10.78 8.66
N GLY A 37 16.18 10.05 9.70
CA GLY A 37 16.62 8.68 9.56
C GLY A 37 15.53 7.79 8.92
N PRO A 38 15.85 6.51 8.64
CA PRO A 38 14.91 5.59 8.03
C PRO A 38 13.54 5.67 8.70
N LEU A 39 12.47 5.77 7.91
CA LEU A 39 11.10 5.79 8.44
C LEU A 39 10.93 4.55 9.33
N LYS A 40 10.76 4.77 10.63
CA LYS A 40 10.31 3.74 11.55
C LYS A 40 8.83 3.56 11.27
N THR A 41 8.48 2.68 10.35
CA THR A 41 7.10 2.18 10.23
C THR A 41 6.78 1.46 11.54
N VAL A 42 6.10 2.16 12.44
CA VAL A 42 5.36 1.53 13.53
C VAL A 42 4.38 0.60 12.83
N ALA A 43 4.70 -0.69 12.79
CA ALA A 43 3.80 -1.69 12.29
C ALA A 43 2.61 -1.72 13.25
N THR A 44 1.58 -0.91 12.97
CA THR A 44 0.28 -1.11 13.57
C THR A 44 -0.14 -2.52 13.19
N GLU A 45 -0.21 -3.43 14.16
CA GLU A 45 -0.53 -4.86 14.04
C GLU A 45 -1.68 -5.11 13.02
N ASN A 46 -2.63 -4.18 12.94
CA ASN A 46 -3.77 -4.16 12.02
C ASN A 46 -3.40 -4.23 10.53
N CYS A 47 -2.30 -3.64 10.08
CA CYS A 47 -1.91 -3.64 8.65
C CYS A 47 -1.39 -5.01 8.17
N LEU A 48 -0.79 -5.81 9.06
CA LEU A 48 -0.26 -7.14 8.72
C LEU A 48 -1.34 -8.22 8.73
N GLN A 49 -2.33 -8.07 9.61
CA GLN A 49 -3.47 -8.99 9.69
C GLN A 49 -4.39 -8.81 8.49
N SER A 50 -4.75 -7.57 8.13
CA SER A 50 -5.64 -7.28 7.02
C SER A 50 -5.17 -7.88 5.68
N LYS A 51 -3.86 -7.81 5.35
CA LYS A 51 -3.33 -8.41 4.12
C LYS A 51 -3.32 -9.95 4.13
N ARG A 52 -3.21 -10.58 5.29
CA ARG A 52 -3.15 -12.05 5.42
C ARG A 52 -4.52 -12.72 5.31
N TYR A 53 -5.58 -12.07 5.79
CA TYR A 53 -6.92 -12.66 5.79
C TYR A 53 -7.76 -12.29 4.55
N GLU A 54 -7.29 -11.35 3.72
CA GLU A 54 -7.99 -10.88 2.51
C GLU A 54 -8.28 -12.02 1.49
N PRO A 55 -7.32 -12.92 1.18
CA PRO A 55 -7.61 -14.06 0.29
C PRO A 55 -8.67 -15.02 0.88
N LEU A 56 -8.65 -15.22 2.19
CA LEU A 56 -9.59 -16.11 2.88
C LEU A 56 -11.01 -15.53 2.90
N GLN A 57 -11.15 -14.21 3.08
CA GLN A 57 -12.43 -13.52 3.01
C GLN A 57 -13.05 -13.61 1.61
N LYS A 58 -12.23 -13.48 0.55
CA LYS A 58 -12.68 -13.68 -0.83
C LYS A 58 -13.18 -15.10 -1.08
N LEU A 59 -12.46 -16.11 -0.59
CA LEU A 59 -12.91 -17.50 -0.70
C LEU A 59 -14.20 -17.76 0.06
N ALA A 60 -14.34 -17.23 1.28
CA ALA A 60 -15.57 -17.36 2.07
C ALA A 60 -16.77 -16.73 1.35
N ALA A 61 -16.61 -15.53 0.77
CA ALA A 61 -17.64 -14.87 -0.01
C ALA A 61 -18.05 -15.67 -1.27
N ILE A 62 -17.10 -16.34 -1.92
CA ILE A 62 -17.39 -17.22 -3.06
C ILE A 62 -18.20 -18.43 -2.61
N VAL A 63 -17.82 -19.07 -1.50
CA VAL A 63 -18.58 -20.22 -0.96
C VAL A 63 -20.00 -19.78 -0.61
N GLU A 64 -20.15 -18.67 0.09
CA GLU A 64 -21.44 -18.06 0.47
C GLU A 64 -22.31 -17.72 -0.74
N SER A 65 -21.74 -17.07 -1.74
CA SER A 65 -22.48 -16.62 -2.92
C SER A 65 -22.84 -17.74 -3.89
N GLN A 66 -21.96 -18.72 -4.09
CA GLN A 66 -22.08 -19.68 -5.19
C GLN A 66 -22.51 -21.07 -4.75
N PHE A 67 -22.10 -21.53 -3.56
CA PHE A 67 -22.30 -22.93 -3.14
C PHE A 67 -23.53 -23.12 -2.24
N TYR A 68 -23.81 -22.19 -1.32
CA TYR A 68 -24.98 -22.30 -0.44
C TYR A 68 -26.34 -22.28 -1.16
N PRO A 69 -26.55 -21.48 -2.23
CA PRO A 69 -27.80 -21.53 -2.98
C PRO A 69 -28.05 -22.90 -3.63
N LEU A 70 -26.99 -23.54 -4.15
CA LEU A 70 -27.08 -24.86 -4.77
C LEU A 70 -27.36 -25.97 -3.75
N LEU A 71 -26.68 -25.94 -2.61
CA LEU A 71 -26.93 -26.87 -1.51
C LEU A 71 -28.37 -26.74 -0.97
N ARG A 72 -28.89 -25.53 -0.90
CA ARG A 72 -30.28 -25.26 -0.52
C ARG A 72 -31.27 -25.85 -1.52
N ILE A 73 -31.02 -25.71 -2.82
CA ILE A 73 -31.88 -26.28 -3.88
C ILE A 73 -31.91 -27.81 -3.80
N ILE A 74 -30.76 -28.45 -3.64
CA ILE A 74 -30.66 -29.92 -3.52
C ILE A 74 -31.39 -30.41 -2.27
N SER A 75 -31.26 -29.70 -1.14
CA SER A 75 -31.96 -30.04 0.10
C SER A 75 -33.48 -29.88 0.03
N THR A 76 -34.00 -29.10 -0.91
CA THR A 76 -35.46 -28.87 -1.08
C THR A 76 -36.11 -29.75 -2.13
N ASN A 77 -35.32 -30.41 -2.99
CA ASN A 77 -35.82 -31.39 -3.97
C ASN A 77 -35.83 -32.80 -3.36
N GLU A 78 -36.77 -33.04 -2.45
CA GLU A 78 -37.23 -34.40 -2.16
C GLU A 78 -37.77 -35.03 -3.47
N PRO A 79 -37.45 -36.30 -3.80
CA PRO A 79 -37.90 -36.91 -5.05
C PRO A 79 -39.43 -37.03 -5.01
N LYS A 80 -40.14 -36.21 -5.81
CA LYS A 80 -41.57 -36.38 -6.05
C LYS A 80 -41.79 -37.81 -6.55
N LYS A 81 -42.41 -38.64 -5.71
CA LYS A 81 -42.74 -40.06 -5.94
C LYS A 81 -43.22 -40.29 -7.39
N LEU A 82 -42.40 -40.97 -8.17
CA LEU A 82 -42.81 -41.71 -9.36
C LEU A 82 -43.87 -42.74 -8.94
N HIS A 83 -45.15 -42.38 -9.06
CA HIS A 83 -46.26 -43.34 -8.96
C HIS A 83 -47.30 -43.04 -10.04
N ASN A 84 -46.86 -43.01 -11.29
CA ASN A 84 -47.76 -43.14 -12.44
C ASN A 84 -47.19 -44.25 -13.34
N LEU A 85 -47.32 -45.49 -12.87
CA LEU A 85 -47.10 -46.70 -13.67
C LEU A 85 -47.86 -47.84 -13.00
N THR A 86 -49.17 -47.88 -13.24
CA THR A 86 -50.03 -49.05 -13.49
C THR A 86 -51.45 -48.52 -13.70
#